data_AF-C8WXP3-F1
#
_entry.id   AF-C8WXP3-F1
#
_cell.length_a   1.000
_cell.length_b   1.000
_cell.length_c   1.000
_cell.angle_alpha   90.00
_cell.angle_beta   90.00
_cell.angle_gamma   90.00
#
_symmetry.space_group_name_H-M   'P 1'
#
loop_
_entity.id
_entity.type
_entity.pdbx_description
1 polymer ?
#
loop_
_entity_poly.entity_id
_entity_poly.type
_entity_poly.pdbx_seq_one_letter_code
_entity_poly.pdbx_strand_id
1 'polypeptide(L)'
;MRIWTQAERSCSGVDVRAARQLAYALVEGRPVYVRCHVPAWEDALFAAIRDALWSARDAWQITEERYEAALGRLYSVEDGERVPEGAVVVEVRAAESQGPCVIGLQGQGHQKGHQGHAALS
;
A
#
# COMPACT_ATOMS: atom_id res chain seq x y z
N MET A 1 1.07 15.08 -0.08
CA MET A 1 1.17 14.74 1.35
C MET A 1 1.61 13.30 1.45
N ARG A 2 2.72 13.00 2.13
CA ARG A 2 3.17 11.61 2.37
C ARG A 2 2.62 11.20 3.72
N ILE A 3 1.82 10.14 3.78
CA ILE A 3 1.32 9.60 5.04
C ILE A 3 2.21 8.39 5.35
N TRP A 4 2.92 8.46 6.47
CA TRP A 4 3.76 7.37 6.97
C TRP A 4 3.00 6.63 8.07
N THR A 5 2.83 5.33 7.91
CA THR A 5 2.24 4.48 8.95
C THR A 5 3.31 3.52 9.44
N GLN A 6 3.55 3.51 10.75
CA GLN A 6 4.48 2.58 11.41
C GLN A 6 3.86 1.18 11.46
N ALA A 7 4.53 0.15 10.92
CA ALA A 7 4.11 -1.24 11.09
C ALA A 7 4.88 -1.84 12.28
N GLU A 8 4.22 -2.07 13.42
CA GLU A 8 4.87 -2.54 14.64
C GLU A 8 5.55 -3.92 14.48
N ARG A 9 6.60 -4.12 15.28
CA ARG A 9 7.54 -5.24 15.22
C ARG A 9 7.00 -6.57 15.78
N SER A 10 5.75 -6.61 16.21
CA SER A 10 5.14 -7.81 16.78
C SER A 10 4.82 -8.77 15.64
N CYS A 11 5.54 -9.89 15.62
CA CYS A 11 5.52 -10.95 14.63
C CYS A 11 4.21 -11.09 13.83
N SER A 12 4.36 -11.20 12.50
CA SER A 12 3.39 -11.63 11.48
C SER A 12 2.54 -10.54 10.80
N GLY A 13 2.97 -10.15 9.60
CA GLY A 13 2.06 -9.67 8.56
C GLY A 13 2.12 -8.18 8.26
N VAL A 14 2.14 -7.87 6.97
CA VAL A 14 1.69 -6.57 6.44
C VAL A 14 0.32 -6.24 7.07
N ASP A 15 0.10 -4.99 7.49
CA ASP A 15 -1.19 -4.55 8.04
C ASP A 15 -2.32 -4.91 7.05
N VAL A 16 -3.20 -5.82 7.46
CA VAL A 16 -4.32 -6.31 6.65
C VAL A 16 -5.21 -5.17 6.16
N ARG A 17 -5.35 -4.08 6.94
CA ARG A 17 -6.09 -2.90 6.52
C ARG A 17 -5.37 -2.17 5.39
N ALA A 18 -4.05 -2.03 5.47
CA ALA A 18 -3.26 -1.42 4.40
C ALA A 18 -3.32 -2.26 3.13
N ALA A 19 -3.17 -3.59 3.23
CA ALA A 19 -3.31 -4.50 2.09
C ALA A 19 -4.71 -4.39 1.43
N ARG A 20 -5.78 -4.31 2.23
CA ARG A 20 -7.15 -4.11 1.71
C ARG A 20 -7.33 -2.75 1.01
N GLN A 21 -6.74 -1.68 1.54
CA GLN A 21 -6.80 -0.37 0.90
C GLN A 21 -6.08 -0.36 -0.46
N LEU A 22 -4.94 -1.05 -0.55
CA LEU A 22 -4.20 -1.21 -1.80
C LEU A 22 -4.96 -2.07 -2.81
N ALA A 23 -5.53 -3.19 -2.36
CA ALA A 23 -6.41 -4.02 -3.19
C ALA A 23 -7.60 -3.22 -3.73
N TYR A 24 -8.21 -2.37 -2.91
CA TYR A 24 -9.31 -1.50 -3.36
C TYR A 24 -8.84 -0.50 -4.43
N ALA A 25 -7.68 0.15 -4.24
CA ALA A 25 -7.12 1.05 -5.24
C ALA A 25 -6.90 0.35 -6.60
N LEU A 26 -6.41 -0.89 -6.60
CA LEU A 26 -6.24 -1.70 -7.82
C LEU A 26 -7.56 -1.99 -8.52
N VAL A 27 -8.61 -2.30 -7.75
CA VAL A 27 -9.98 -2.53 -8.26
C VAL A 27 -10.59 -1.25 -8.85
N GLU A 28 -10.31 -0.08 -8.26
CA GLU A 28 -10.69 1.23 -8.81
C GLU A 28 -9.90 1.63 -10.07
N GLY A 29 -8.94 0.80 -10.50
CA GLY A 29 -8.13 1.05 -11.70
C GLY A 29 -6.91 1.93 -11.44
N ARG A 30 -6.58 2.20 -10.18
CA ARG A 30 -5.38 2.96 -9.81
C ARG A 30 -4.19 2.00 -9.71
N PRO A 31 -3.11 2.22 -10.48
CA PRO A 31 -1.94 1.35 -10.38
C PRO A 31 -1.24 1.53 -9.04
N VAL A 32 -0.75 0.43 -8.48
CA VAL A 32 0.01 0.39 -7.23
C VAL A 32 1.45 0.03 -7.55
N TYR A 33 2.37 0.87 -7.11
CA TYR A 33 3.81 0.70 -7.27
C TYR A 33 4.45 0.51 -5.91
N VAL A 34 5.16 -0.60 -5.73
CA VAL A 34 5.87 -0.94 -4.50
C VAL A 34 7.35 -0.64 -4.68
N ARG A 35 7.88 0.27 -3.86
CA ARG A 35 9.32 0.50 -3.65
C ARG A 35 9.70 -0.16 -2.35
N CYS A 36 10.46 -1.24 -2.41
CA CYS A 36 10.86 -2.00 -1.23
C CYS A 36 12.38 -2.07 -1.11
N HIS A 37 12.92 -1.59 0.02
CA HIS A 37 14.35 -1.75 0.34
C HIS A 37 14.63 -3.01 1.17
N VAL A 38 13.61 -3.86 1.38
CA VAL A 38 13.68 -5.07 2.20
C VAL A 38 13.01 -6.22 1.45
N PRO A 39 13.75 -7.03 0.66
CA PRO A 39 13.16 -8.01 -0.27
C PRO A 39 12.13 -8.96 0.36
N ALA A 40 12.40 -9.48 1.56
CA ALA A 40 11.46 -10.37 2.26
C ALA A 40 10.09 -9.72 2.59
N TRP A 41 10.03 -8.39 2.67
CA TRP A 41 8.79 -7.65 2.88
C TRP A 41 8.02 -7.39 1.59
N GLU A 42 8.72 -7.35 0.45
CA GLU A 42 8.07 -7.19 -0.85
C GLU A 42 7.15 -8.38 -1.11
N ASP A 43 7.69 -9.59 -1.04
CA ASP A 43 6.91 -10.83 -1.25
C ASP A 43 5.71 -10.92 -0.29
N ALA A 44 5.92 -10.57 0.99
CA ALA A 44 4.85 -10.57 2.00
C ALA A 44 3.76 -9.54 1.69
N LEU A 45 4.12 -8.35 1.21
CA LEU A 45 3.17 -7.30 0.83
C LEU A 45 2.37 -7.69 -0.41
N PHE A 46 3.04 -8.22 -1.43
CA PHE A 46 2.39 -8.72 -2.63
C PHE A 46 1.42 -9.85 -2.31
N ALA A 47 1.84 -10.80 -1.46
CA ALA A 47 0.97 -11.88 -0.99
C ALA A 47 -0.27 -11.33 -0.26
N ALA A 48 -0.08 -10.40 0.69
CA ALA A 48 -1.20 -9.81 1.43
C ALA A 48 -2.20 -9.05 0.54
N ILE A 49 -1.72 -8.32 -0.48
CA ILE A 49 -2.58 -7.63 -1.45
C ILE A 49 -3.34 -8.65 -2.31
N ARG A 50 -2.67 -9.70 -2.79
CA ARG A 50 -3.29 -10.78 -3.56
C ARG A 50 -4.35 -11.53 -2.76
N ASP A 51 -4.08 -11.83 -1.50
CA ASP A 51 -5.03 -12.47 -0.60
C ASP A 51 -6.27 -11.59 -0.37
N ALA A 52 -6.08 -10.27 -0.22
CA ALA A 52 -7.19 -9.34 -0.10
C ALA A 52 -8.05 -9.26 -1.39
N LEU A 53 -7.41 -9.27 -2.57
CA LEU A 53 -8.11 -9.32 -3.86
C LEU A 53 -8.85 -10.65 -4.04
N TRP A 54 -8.21 -11.77 -3.69
CA TRP A 54 -8.81 -13.09 -3.75
C TRP A 54 -10.02 -13.19 -2.83
N SER A 55 -9.90 -12.72 -1.58
CA SER A 55 -11.01 -12.69 -0.63
C SER A 55 -12.19 -11.85 -1.12
N ALA A 56 -11.93 -10.72 -1.78
CA ALA A 56 -12.99 -9.90 -2.39
C ALA A 56 -13.70 -10.62 -3.55
N ARG A 57 -12.94 -11.36 -4.38
CA ARG A 57 -13.51 -12.20 -5.46
C ARG A 57 -14.33 -13.35 -4.89
N ASP A 58 -13.78 -14.08 -3.92
CA ASP A 58 -14.42 -15.25 -3.27
C ASP A 58 -15.69 -14.86 -2.50
N ALA A 59 -15.76 -13.62 -2.02
CA ALA A 59 -16.95 -13.02 -1.43
C ALA A 59 -17.90 -12.34 -2.45
N TRP A 60 -17.65 -12.50 -3.77
CA TRP A 60 -18.47 -11.99 -4.87
C TRP A 60 -18.60 -10.46 -4.89
N GLN A 61 -17.65 -9.75 -4.27
CA GLN A 61 -17.61 -8.29 -4.23
C GLN A 61 -17.04 -7.69 -5.52
N ILE A 62 -16.20 -8.45 -6.22
CA ILE A 62 -15.63 -8.12 -7.53
C ILE A 62 -15.75 -9.32 -8.48
N THR A 63 -15.80 -9.05 -9.78
CA THR A 63 -15.80 -10.11 -10.81
C THR A 63 -14.39 -10.65 -11.03
N GLU A 64 -14.28 -11.80 -11.69
CA GLU A 64 -13.00 -12.38 -12.09
C GLU A 64 -12.22 -11.45 -13.03
N GLU A 65 -12.88 -10.79 -13.97
CA GLU A 65 -12.23 -9.83 -14.86
C GLU A 65 -11.67 -8.63 -14.09
N ARG A 66 -12.36 -8.18 -13.05
CA ARG A 66 -11.85 -7.11 -12.17
C ARG A 66 -10.68 -7.57 -11.32
N TYR A 67 -10.69 -8.81 -10.85
CA TYR A 67 -9.58 -9.41 -10.13
C TYR A 67 -8.33 -9.49 -11.02
N GLU A 68 -8.42 -10.05 -12.22
CA GLU A 68 -7.30 -10.15 -13.16
C GLU A 68 -6.79 -8.77 -13.59
N ALA A 69 -7.70 -7.83 -13.87
CA ALA A 69 -7.32 -6.47 -14.19
C ALA A 69 -6.61 -5.77 -13.02
N ALA A 70 -7.02 -6.04 -11.77
CA ALA A 70 -6.36 -5.51 -10.58
C ALA A 70 -4.95 -6.08 -10.41
N LEU A 71 -4.75 -7.38 -10.65
CA LEU A 71 -3.42 -8.00 -10.63
C LEU A 71 -2.48 -7.37 -11.67
N GLY A 72 -3.00 -7.08 -12.87
CA GLY A 72 -2.23 -6.43 -13.93
C GLY A 72 -1.79 -4.99 -13.64
N ARG A 73 -2.21 -4.41 -12.50
CA ARG A 73 -1.91 -3.04 -12.06
C ARG A 73 -1.01 -2.96 -10.82
N LEU A 74 -0.51 -4.09 -10.34
CA LEU A 74 0.41 -4.18 -9.21
C LEU A 74 1.84 -4.34 -9.71
N TYR A 75 2.72 -3.40 -9.36
CA TYR A 75 4.10 -3.33 -9.88
C TYR A 75 5.12 -3.20 -8.75
N SER A 76 6.29 -3.81 -8.94
CA SER A 76 7.51 -3.49 -8.19
C SER A 76 8.31 -2.46 -9.00
N VAL A 77 8.92 -1.49 -8.33
CA VAL A 77 9.80 -0.49 -8.95
C VAL A 77 11.01 -0.18 -8.10
N GLU A 78 12.09 0.16 -8.79
CA GLU A 78 13.36 0.52 -8.15
C GLU A 78 13.35 1.94 -7.59
N ASP A 79 14.38 2.22 -6.78
CA ASP A 79 14.63 3.55 -6.25
C ASP A 79 14.89 4.56 -7.37
N GLY A 80 14.20 5.70 -7.30
CA GLY A 80 14.35 6.78 -8.28
C GLY A 80 13.62 6.55 -9.61
N GLU A 81 13.01 5.38 -9.83
CA GLU A 81 12.21 5.13 -11.03
C GLU A 81 10.97 6.03 -11.07
N ARG A 82 10.68 6.61 -12.23
CA ARG A 82 9.50 7.48 -12.41
C ARG A 82 8.23 6.65 -12.44
N VAL A 83 7.29 7.01 -11.57
CA VAL A 83 5.94 6.44 -11.57
C VAL A 83 4.97 7.38 -12.29
N PRO A 84 3.93 6.84 -12.95
CA PRO A 84 2.87 7.64 -13.55
C PRO A 84 2.15 8.53 -12.53
N GLU A 85 1.65 9.68 -12.98
CA GLU A 85 0.81 10.54 -12.16
C GLU A 85 -0.52 9.84 -11.81
N GLY A 86 -0.98 10.02 -10.57
CA GLY A 86 -2.22 9.38 -10.06
C GLY A 86 -2.05 7.95 -9.53
N ALA A 87 -0.87 7.36 -9.72
CA ALA A 87 -0.51 6.08 -9.15
C ALA A 87 -0.41 6.14 -7.62
N VAL A 88 -0.72 5.02 -6.96
CA VAL A 88 -0.43 4.82 -5.54
C VAL A 88 0.99 4.29 -5.42
N VAL A 89 1.83 4.97 -4.66
CA VAL A 89 3.18 4.47 -4.35
C VAL A 89 3.22 4.02 -2.91
N VAL A 90 3.71 2.80 -2.71
CA VAL A 90 3.99 2.19 -1.42
C VAL A 90 5.49 2.14 -1.25
N GLU A 91 6.01 2.81 -0.23
CA GLU A 91 7.42 2.80 0.09
C GLU A 91 7.65 2.03 1.38
N VAL A 92 8.47 0.98 1.31
CA VAL A 92 8.80 0.10 2.43
C VAL A 92 10.26 0.28 2.78
N ARG A 93 10.51 0.95 3.90
CA ARG A 93 11.86 1.18 4.45
C ARG A 93 11.98 0.45 5.78
N ALA A 94 13.16 -0.11 6.05
CA ALA A 94 13.53 -0.52 7.40
C ALA A 94 13.62 0.73 8.29
N ALA A 95 12.98 0.77 9.46
CA ALA A 95 13.36 1.76 10.46
C ALA A 95 14.77 1.41 10.96
N GLU A 96 15.61 2.42 11.10
CA GLU A 96 17.05 2.26 11.33
C GLU A 96 17.41 1.25 12.43
N SER A 97 18.58 0.62 12.23
CA SER A 97 19.41 -0.13 13.18
C SER A 97 18.85 -1.39 13.84
N GLN A 98 17.54 -1.59 13.87
CA GLN A 98 16.77 -2.76 14.34
C GLN A 98 15.36 -2.26 14.67
N GLY A 99 14.69 -1.58 13.74
CA GLY A 99 13.37 -0.98 13.97
C GLY A 99 12.24 -1.63 13.14
N PRO A 100 10.96 -1.38 13.50
CA PRO A 100 9.80 -1.76 12.69
C PRO A 100 9.87 -1.24 11.24
N CYS A 101 9.34 -1.96 10.25
CA CYS A 101 9.26 -1.42 8.89
C CYS A 101 8.21 -0.32 8.82
N VAL A 102 8.49 0.74 8.06
CA VAL A 102 7.55 1.85 7.86
C VAL A 102 6.97 1.74 6.46
N ILE A 103 5.64 1.77 6.35
CA ILE A 103 4.93 1.79 5.07
C ILE A 103 4.47 3.23 4.82
N GLY A 104 5.05 3.87 3.82
CA GLY A 104 4.62 5.18 3.33
C GLY A 104 3.65 5.02 2.17
N LEU A 105 2.47 5.63 2.26
CA LEU A 105 1.55 5.75 1.13
C LEU A 105 1.66 7.17 0.54
N GLN A 106 2.13 7.26 -0.70
CA GLN A 106 2.08 8.50 -1.47
C GLN A 106 0.87 8.45 -2.41
N GLY A 107 -0.21 9.12 -2.01
CA GLY A 107 -1.40 9.35 -2.82
C GLY A 107 -1.73 10.84 -2.87
N GLN A 108 -2.24 11.32 -4.01
CA GLN A 108 -2.73 12.69 -4.16
C GLN A 108 -3.72 13.02 -3.04
N GLY A 109 -3.38 14.02 -2.22
CA GLY A 109 -4.24 14.50 -1.17
C GLY A 109 -5.45 15.19 -1.78
N HIS A 110 -6.64 14.61 -1.61
CA HIS A 110 -7.87 15.39 -1.68
C HIS A 110 -7.93 16.21 -0.39
N GLN A 111 -7.52 17.48 -0.46
CA GLN A 111 -7.77 18.43 0.61
C GLN A 111 -9.28 18.62 0.76
N LYS A 112 -9.89 17.95 1.74
CA LYS A 112 -11.05 18.52 2.44
C LYS A 112 -10.53 19.06 3.76
N GLY A 113 -10.24 20.35 3.76
CA GLY A 113 -9.82 21.06 4.96
C GLY A 113 -10.86 20.88 6.06
N HIS A 114 -10.43 20.39 7.22
CA HIS A 114 -11.01 20.76 8.50
C HIS A 114 -9.83 21.21 9.36
N GLN A 115 -9.73 22.54 9.50
CA GLN A 115 -8.97 23.17 10.56
C GLN A 115 -9.51 22.69 11.92
N GLY A 116 -8.61 22.48 12.88
CA GLY A 116 -8.97 22.26 14.28
C GLY A 116 -7.75 21.99 15.14
N HIS A 117 -7.30 23.05 15.83
CA HIS A 117 -6.52 23.12 17.10
C HIS A 117 -6.31 21.80 17.88
N ALA A 118 -5.22 21.56 18.64
CA ALA A 118 -4.40 22.45 19.46
C ALA A 118 -3.05 21.73 19.76
N ALA A 119 -1.92 22.42 19.68
CA ALA A 119 -1.17 23.05 20.78
C ALA A 119 -0.06 22.17 21.37
N LEU A 120 1.15 22.69 21.21
CA LEU A 120 2.43 22.23 21.74
C LEU A 120 2.45 22.31 23.28
N SER A 121 3.19 21.40 23.90
CA SER A 121 3.85 21.62 25.19
C SER A 121 5.35 21.50 24.97
#